data_AF-A0A6L3ACM8-F1
#
_entry.id   AF-A0A6L3ACM8-F1
#
_cell.length_a   1.000
_cell.length_b   1.000
_cell.length_c   1.000
_cell.angle_alpha   90.00
_cell.angle_beta   90.00
_cell.angle_gamma   90.00
#
_symmetry.space_group_name_H-M   'P 1'
#
loop_
_entity.id
_entity.type
_entity.pdbx_description
1 polymer ?
#
loop_
_entity_poly.entity_id
_entity_poly.type
_entity_poly.pdbx_seq_one_letter_code
_entity_poly.pdbx_strand_id
1 'polypeptide(L)'
;MLPRAVFFDLDDTLLDGYSAMQAAWAIVCADFGPRLGVAPDVLRDTIRREATAFWKDEEAVGHWRVRLQDARTHVIELALRAEGLDATLAASLMNQ
;
A
#
# COMPACT_ATOMS: atom_id res chain seq x y z
N MET A 1 -25.98 -3.20 -28.55
CA MET A 1 -25.51 -2.67 -27.26
C MET A 1 -25.28 -3.86 -26.34
N LEU A 2 -24.03 -4.10 -25.95
CA LEU A 2 -23.68 -5.13 -24.97
C LEU A 2 -23.65 -4.48 -23.58
N PRO A 3 -24.06 -5.20 -22.52
CA PRO A 3 -24.15 -4.60 -21.20
C PRO A 3 -22.75 -4.19 -20.72
N ARG A 4 -22.65 -2.99 -20.14
CA ARG A 4 -21.49 -2.60 -19.30
C ARG A 4 -21.45 -3.61 -18.16
N ALA A 5 -20.42 -4.44 -18.12
CA ALA A 5 -20.24 -5.42 -17.06
C ALA A 5 -20.35 -4.70 -15.70
N VAL A 6 -21.26 -5.19 -14.86
CA VAL A 6 -21.37 -4.80 -13.46
C VAL A 6 -20.55 -5.82 -12.67
N PHE A 7 -19.54 -5.33 -11.97
CA PHE A 7 -18.75 -6.15 -11.05
C PHE A 7 -19.52 -6.21 -9.72
N PHE A 8 -20.05 -7.39 -9.39
CA PHE A 8 -20.66 -7.67 -8.10
C PHE A 8 -19.63 -8.39 -7.22
N ASP A 9 -19.27 -7.74 -6.11
CA ASP A 9 -18.59 -8.37 -4.99
C ASP A 9 -19.62 -9.22 -4.23
N LEU A 10 -19.39 -10.52 -4.09
CA LEU A 10 -20.40 -11.46 -3.60
C LEU A 10 -20.01 -12.16 -2.29
N ASP A 11 -18.94 -11.72 -1.64
CA ASP A 11 -18.40 -12.41 -0.47
C ASP A 11 -18.16 -11.51 0.74
N ASP A 12 -18.58 -10.24 0.72
CA ASP A 12 -18.48 -9.31 1.88
C ASP A 12 -17.04 -9.14 2.41
N THR A 13 -16.03 -9.63 1.66
CA THR A 13 -14.61 -9.62 2.03
C THR A 13 -13.89 -8.33 1.65
N LEU A 14 -14.50 -7.51 0.78
CA LEU A 14 -13.85 -6.32 0.24
C LEU A 14 -13.84 -5.15 1.25
N LEU A 15 -14.81 -5.11 2.16
CA LEU A 15 -14.84 -4.14 3.26
C LEU A 15 -13.90 -4.53 4.40
N ASP A 16 -13.81 -5.83 4.72
CA ASP A 16 -12.97 -6.30 5.83
C ASP A 16 -11.48 -6.39 5.46
N GLY A 17 -11.17 -6.45 4.16
CA GLY A 17 -9.82 -6.32 3.64
C GLY A 17 -9.19 -4.97 3.96
N TYR A 18 -9.97 -3.89 4.03
CA TYR A 18 -9.45 -2.57 4.39
C TYR A 18 -9.05 -2.50 5.88
N SER A 19 -9.91 -2.98 6.78
CA SER A 19 -9.62 -3.09 8.22
C SER A 19 -8.43 -4.01 8.50
N ALA A 20 -8.40 -5.18 7.86
CA ALA A 20 -7.29 -6.13 7.97
C ALA A 20 -5.98 -5.56 7.40
N MET A 21 -6.05 -4.81 6.29
CA MET A 21 -4.89 -4.12 5.72
C MET A 21 -4.38 -3.02 6.67
N GLN A 22 -5.25 -2.23 7.30
CA GLN A 22 -4.83 -1.22 8.29
C GLN A 22 -4.17 -1.86 9.51
N ALA A 23 -4.70 -2.99 10.00
CA ALA A 23 -4.11 -3.73 11.12
C ALA A 23 -2.73 -4.31 10.76
N ALA A 24 -2.58 -4.88 9.55
CA ALA A 24 -1.29 -5.37 9.06
C ALA A 24 -0.25 -4.25 8.94
N TRP A 25 -0.64 -3.07 8.43
CA TRP A 25 0.25 -1.92 8.35
C TRP A 25 0.65 -1.38 9.72
N ALA A 26 -0.23 -1.42 10.71
CA ALA A 26 0.10 -1.00 12.08
C ALA A 26 1.23 -1.86 12.67
N ILE A 27 1.19 -3.17 12.45
CA ILE A 27 2.24 -4.10 12.92
C ILE A 27 3.58 -3.80 12.22
N VAL A 28 3.56 -3.67 10.89
CA VAL A 28 4.77 -3.39 10.10
C VAL A 28 5.36 -2.03 10.48
N CYS A 29 4.55 -0.97 10.60
CA CYS A 29 5.04 0.34 10.95
C CYS A 29 5.56 0.41 12.40
N ALA A 30 4.98 -0.37 13.32
CA ALA A 30 5.44 -0.45 14.71
C ALA A 30 6.81 -1.13 14.83
N ASP A 31 7.06 -2.19 14.06
CA ASP A 31 8.35 -2.89 14.05
C ASP A 31 9.46 -2.05 13.39
N PHE A 32 9.12 -1.33 12.32
CA PHE A 32 10.12 -0.65 11.49
C PHE A 32 10.29 0.85 11.77
N GLY A 33 9.26 1.54 12.26
CA GLY A 33 9.37 2.95 12.64
C GLY A 33 10.57 3.25 13.54
N PRO A 34 10.77 2.51 14.64
CA PRO A 34 11.93 2.67 15.51
C PRO A 34 13.27 2.43 14.81
N ARG A 35 13.33 1.50 13.85
CA ARG A 35 14.54 1.15 13.08
C ARG A 35 14.91 2.22 12.05
N LEU A 36 13.90 2.95 11.57
CA LEU A 36 14.03 4.04 10.59
C LEU A 36 14.15 5.42 11.25
N GLY A 37 13.98 5.52 12.58
CA GLY A 37 13.94 6.79 13.29
C GLY A 37 12.67 7.62 13.02
N VAL A 38 11.62 6.99 12.50
CA VAL A 38 10.33 7.64 12.18
C VAL A 38 9.24 7.09 13.08
N ALA A 39 8.36 7.97 13.56
CA ALA A 39 7.21 7.53 14.35
C ALA A 39 6.33 6.58 13.52
N PRO A 40 5.92 5.41 14.05
CA PRO A 40 5.09 4.43 13.33
C PRO A 40 3.84 5.04 12.68
N ASP A 41 3.17 5.97 13.36
CA ASP A 41 1.98 6.64 12.85
C ASP A 41 2.28 7.54 11.65
N VAL A 42 3.42 8.23 11.65
CA VAL A 42 3.86 9.09 10.54
C VAL A 42 4.16 8.25 9.32
N LEU A 43 4.89 7.13 9.50
CA LEU A 43 5.19 6.20 8.43
C LEU A 43 3.90 5.59 7.83
N ARG A 44 2.96 5.16 8.68
CA ARG A 44 1.65 4.63 8.24
C ARG A 44 0.87 5.66 7.44
N ASP A 45 0.78 6.89 7.94
CA ASP A 45 0.01 7.94 7.29
C ASP A 45 0.62 8.35 5.94
N THR A 46 1.95 8.35 5.84
CA THR A 46 2.67 8.58 4.59
C THR A 46 2.49 7.43 3.60
N ILE A 47 2.61 6.16 4.02
CA ILE A 47 2.29 5.00 3.17
C ILE A 47 0.86 5.09 2.63
N ARG A 48 -0.11 5.43 3.49
CA ARG A 48 -1.51 5.58 3.07
C ARG A 48 -1.67 6.69 2.03
N ARG A 49 -1.07 7.85 2.25
CA ARG A 49 -1.12 8.99 1.33
C ARG A 49 -0.57 8.60 -0.05
N GLU A 50 0.62 7.99 -0.08
CA GLU A 50 1.26 7.59 -1.33
C GLU A 50 0.48 6.45 -2.03
N ALA A 51 -0.07 5.50 -1.27
CA ALA A 51 -0.93 4.45 -1.83
C ALA A 51 -2.17 5.04 -2.50
N THR A 52 -2.87 5.96 -1.82
CA THR A 52 -4.05 6.63 -2.38
C THR A 52 -3.69 7.44 -3.63
N ALA A 53 -2.57 8.16 -3.62
CA ALA A 53 -2.11 8.92 -4.77
C ALA A 53 -1.75 8.01 -5.95
N PHE A 54 -1.04 6.92 -5.68
CA PHE A 54 -0.63 5.92 -6.68
C PHE A 54 -1.85 5.30 -7.36
N TRP A 55 -2.82 4.79 -6.60
CA TRP A 55 -4.00 4.12 -7.15
C TRP A 55 -5.07 5.05 -7.73
N LYS A 56 -4.86 6.37 -7.70
CA LYS A 56 -5.86 7.37 -8.11
C LYS A 56 -6.16 7.34 -9.61
N ASP A 57 -5.17 7.06 -10.43
CA ASP A 57 -5.29 7.03 -11.89
C ASP A 57 -5.39 5.58 -12.38
N GLU A 58 -6.61 5.12 -12.63
CA GLU A 58 -6.88 3.74 -13.02
C GLU A 58 -6.24 3.34 -14.36
N GLU A 59 -6.07 4.28 -15.29
CA GLU A 59 -5.49 4.03 -16.61
C GLU A 59 -3.97 3.84 -16.46
N ALA A 60 -3.33 4.68 -15.63
CA ALA A 60 -1.91 4.56 -15.33
C ALA A 60 -1.59 3.29 -14.53
N VAL A 61 -2.48 2.84 -13.63
CA VAL A 61 -2.19 1.73 -12.72
C VAL A 61 -2.80 0.38 -13.07
N GLY A 62 -3.53 0.28 -14.18
CA GLY A 62 -4.18 -0.97 -14.60
C GLY A 62 -3.22 -2.16 -14.66
N HIS A 63 -1.99 -1.95 -15.13
CA HIS A 63 -0.96 -2.98 -15.24
C HIS A 63 -0.40 -3.46 -13.89
N TRP A 64 -0.56 -2.69 -12.81
CA TRP A 64 -0.13 -3.07 -11.46
C TRP A 64 -1.09 -4.05 -10.78
N ARG A 65 -2.34 -4.14 -11.25
CA ARG A 65 -3.35 -5.05 -10.68
C ARG A 65 -2.97 -6.53 -10.78
N VAL A 66 -2.11 -6.89 -11.74
CA VAL A 66 -1.55 -8.25 -11.88
C VAL A 66 -0.18 -8.41 -11.20
N ARG A 67 0.36 -7.34 -10.61
CA ARG A 67 1.68 -7.28 -9.94
C ARG A 67 1.55 -6.62 -8.57
N LEU A 68 0.60 -7.09 -7.77
CA LEU A 68 0.24 -6.44 -6.50
C LEU A 68 1.39 -6.37 -5.50
N GLN A 69 2.28 -7.37 -5.46
CA GLN A 69 3.46 -7.34 -4.59
C GLN A 69 4.45 -6.24 -5.00
N ASP A 70 4.73 -6.13 -6.30
CA ASP A 70 5.60 -5.09 -6.83
C ASP A 70 4.98 -3.70 -6.60
N ALA A 71 3.66 -3.58 -6.77
CA ALA A 71 2.92 -2.33 -6.53
C ALA A 71 3.04 -1.88 -5.07
N ARG A 72 2.91 -2.82 -4.11
CA ARG A 72 3.10 -2.53 -2.68
C ARG A 72 4.53 -2.08 -2.39
N THR A 73 5.52 -2.77 -2.93
CA THR A 73 6.94 -2.39 -2.79
C THR A 73 7.16 -0.98 -3.31
N HIS A 74 6.62 -0.66 -4.48
CA HIS A 74 6.73 0.66 -5.08
C HIS A 74 6.08 1.77 -4.22
N VAL A 75 4.89 1.52 -3.67
CA VAL A 75 4.22 2.46 -2.75
C VAL A 75 5.05 2.70 -1.48
N ILE A 76 5.66 1.65 -0.92
CA ILE A 76 6.56 1.78 0.23
C ILE A 76 7.79 2.61 -0.14
N GLU A 77 8.39 2.39 -1.32
CA GLU A 77 9.52 3.21 -1.79
C GLU A 77 9.14 4.70 -1.90
N LEU A 78 7.96 5.01 -2.43
CA LEU A 78 7.47 6.39 -2.52
C LEU A 78 7.32 7.00 -1.12
N ALA A 79 6.77 6.24 -0.17
CA ALA A 79 6.59 6.68 1.21
C ALA A 79 7.94 6.94 1.91
N LEU A 80 8.91 6.03 1.75
CA LEU A 80 10.26 6.21 2.30
C LEU A 80 10.95 7.44 1.71
N ARG A 81 10.88 7.64 0.39
CA ARG A 81 11.44 8.84 -0.26
C ARG A 81 10.79 10.12 0.25
N ALA A 82 9.48 10.12 0.49
CA ALA A 82 8.76 11.28 1.01
C ALA A 82 9.21 11.67 2.43
N GLU A 83 9.62 10.69 3.25
CA GLU A 83 10.20 10.92 4.59
C GLU A 83 11.73 11.16 4.56
N GLY A 84 12.35 11.20 3.36
CA GLY A 84 13.80 11.36 3.22
C GLY A 84 14.62 10.12 3.61
N LEU A 85 13.99 8.95 3.66
CA LEU A 85 14.61 7.66 3.99
C LEU A 85 15.13 6.92 2.75
N ASP A 86 15.99 5.94 2.98
CA ASP A 86 16.50 5.06 1.93
C ASP A 86 15.41 4.13 1.39
N ALA A 87 15.05 4.32 0.11
CA ALA A 87 14.04 3.53 -0.58
C ALA A 87 14.41 2.05 -0.73
N THR A 88 15.69 1.69 -0.69
CA THR A 88 16.12 0.28 -0.83
C THR A 88 15.61 -0.60 0.32
N LEU A 89 15.25 0.01 1.45
CA LEU A 89 14.65 -0.68 2.60
C LEU A 89 13.24 -1.21 2.31
N ALA A 90 12.57 -0.74 1.25
CA ALA A 90 11.26 -1.24 0.83
C ALA A 90 11.26 -2.74 0.51
N ALA A 91 12.32 -3.24 -0.14
CA ALA A 91 12.44 -4.67 -0.45
C ALA A 91 12.59 -5.52 0.81
N SER A 92 13.28 -5.00 1.83
CA SER A 92 13.41 -5.67 3.13
C SER A 92 12.11 -5.69 3.93
N LEU A 93 11.22 -4.72 3.71
CA LEU A 93 9.88 -4.65 4.33
C LEU A 93 8.91 -5.71 3.78
N MET A 94 9.14 -6.21 2.56
CA MET A 94 8.23 -7.16 1.89
C MET A 94 8.60 -8.64 2.00
N ASN A 95 9.75 -8.95 2.62
CA ASN A 95 10.25 -10.31 2.81
C ASN A 95 10.10 -10.83 4.25
N GLN A 96 9.35 -10.12 5.12
CA GLN A 96 8.93 -10.59 6.45
C GLN A 96 7.49 -11.09 6.41
#